data_AF-A0A7V9FWV8-F1
#
_entry.id   AF-A0A7V9FWV8-F1
#
_cell.length_a   1.000
_cell.length_b   1.000
_cell.length_c   1.000
_cell.angle_alpha   90.00
_cell.angle_beta   90.00
_cell.angle_gamma   90.00
#
_symmetry.space_group_name_H-M   'P 1'
#
loop_
_entity.id
_entity.type
_entity.pdbx_description
1 polymer ?
#
loop_
_entity_poly.entity_id
_entity_poly.type
_entity_poly.pdbx_seq_one_letter_code
_entity_poly.pdbx_strand_id
1 'polypeptide(L)' 'MGGPFTILRFSEPDLPDIVYLEQLSSALYLDKGEDIQHYRTIMDRLCVQSKSPAETISFLSNVLKEL' A
#
# COMPACT_ATOMS: atom_id res chain seq x y z
N MET A 1 6.56 13.94 3.70
CA MET A 1 5.27 13.74 4.37
C MET A 1 4.69 12.44 3.83
N GLY A 2 4.95 11.31 4.49
CA GLY A 2 4.38 10.01 4.11
C GLY A 2 3.61 9.48 5.31
N GLY A 3 2.29 9.33 5.14
CA GLY A 3 1.41 8.69 6.11
C GLY A 3 0.97 7.32 5.60
N PRO A 4 0.37 6.48 6.46
CA PRO A 4 -0.23 5.23 6.02
C PRO A 4 -1.36 5.51 5.02
N PHE A 5 -1.48 4.64 4.03
CA PHE A 5 -2.59 4.66 3.07
C PHE A 5 -2.99 3.23 2.71
N THR A 6 -4.25 3.07 2.30
CA THR A 6 -4.82 1.80 1.86
C THR A 6 -5.47 1.98 0.49
N ILE A 7 -5.19 1.09 -0.46
CA ILE A 7 -5.87 1.07 -1.76
C ILE A 7 -6.91 -0.05 -1.73
N LEU A 8 -8.19 0.33 -1.82
CA LEU A 8 -9.33 -0.58 -1.90
C LEU A 8 -9.67 -0.81 -3.38
N ARG A 9 -9.67 -2.08 -3.79
CA ARG A 9 -9.99 -2.51 -5.16
C ARG A 9 -11.18 -3.44 -5.12
N PHE A 10 -12.26 -3.05 -5.78
CA PHE A 10 -13.50 -3.81 -5.80
C PHE A 10 -13.53 -4.76 -7.01
N SER A 11 -14.21 -5.89 -6.88
CA SER A 11 -14.33 -6.85 -8.00
C SER A 11 -15.44 -6.46 -8.97
N GLU A 12 -16.36 -5.63 -8.49
CA GLU A 12 -17.48 -5.08 -9.24
C GLU A 12 -16.98 -4.00 -10.21
N PRO A 13 -17.21 -4.14 -11.52
CA PRO A 13 -16.65 -3.23 -12.53
C PRO A 13 -17.21 -1.80 -12.44
N ASP A 14 -18.38 -1.64 -11.83
CA ASP A 14 -19.05 -0.34 -11.66
C ASP A 14 -18.55 0.43 -10.42
N LEU A 15 -17.75 -0.20 -9.56
CA LEU A 15 -17.18 0.43 -8.38
C LEU A 15 -15.75 0.93 -8.68
N PRO A 16 -15.47 2.24 -8.46
CA PRO A 16 -14.12 2.74 -8.61
C PRO A 16 -13.24 2.23 -7.47
N ASP A 17 -11.95 2.06 -7.76
CA ASP A 17 -10.93 1.94 -6.72
C ASP A 17 -10.96 3.17 -5.81
N ILE A 18 -10.62 2.99 -4.54
CA ILE A 18 -10.59 4.08 -3.57
C ILE A 18 -9.26 4.06 -2.81
N VAL A 19 -8.64 5.22 -2.67
CA VAL A 19 -7.52 5.41 -1.73
C VAL A 19 -8.07 5.94 -0.41
N TYR A 20 -7.83 5.20 0.65
CA TYR A 20 -8.11 5.60 2.01
C TYR A 20 -6.84 6.14 2.68
N LEU A 21 -6.94 7.36 3.19
CA LEU A 21 -5.89 8.01 3.98
C LEU A 21 -6.37 8.17 5.41
N GLU A 22 -5.70 7.50 6.34
CA GLU A 22 -5.98 7.62 7.77
C GLU A 22 -5.36 8.92 8.30
N GLN A 23 -6.15 9.68 9.07
CA GLN A 23 -5.69 10.86 9.80
C GLN A 23 -6.03 10.69 11.28
N LEU A 24 -5.33 11.43 12.15
CA LEU A 24 -5.43 11.30 13.61
C LEU A 24 -6.88 11.35 14.15
N SER A 25 -7.77 12.08 13.48
CA SER A 25 -9.16 12.26 13.88
C SER A 25 -10.15 12.14 12.71
N SER A 26 -9.70 11.73 11.53
CA SER A 26 -10.51 11.74 10.31
C SER A 26 -10.02 10.69 9.30
N ALA A 27 -10.71 10.60 8.18
CA ALA A 27 -10.30 9.84 7.03
C ALA A 27 -10.58 10.63 5.75
N LEU A 28 -9.71 10.49 4.76
CA LEU A 28 -9.93 11.01 3.42
C LEU A 28 -10.04 9.83 2.44
N TYR A 29 -11.12 9.84 1.65
CA TYR A 29 -11.36 8.87 0.59
C TYR A 29 -11.17 9.58 -0.75
N LEU A 30 -10.25 9.07 -1.57
CA LEU A 30 -9.96 9.59 -2.90
C LEU A 30 -10.45 8.56 -3.92
N ASP A 31 -11.37 8.99 -4.78
CA ASP A 31 -11.97 8.20 -5.86
C ASP A 31 -11.64 8.78 -7.26
N LYS A 32 -10.88 9.89 -7.31
CA LYS A 32 -10.42 10.47 -8.55
C LYS A 32 -9.34 9.60 -9.18
N GLY A 33 -9.47 9.37 -10.49
CA GLY A 33 -8.51 8.58 -11.24
C GLY A 33 -7.06 9.06 -11.08
N GLU A 34 -6.81 10.37 -11.08
CA GLU A 34 -5.45 10.93 -10.91
C GLU A 34 -4.83 10.58 -9.54
N ASP A 35 -5.62 10.67 -8.47
CA ASP A 35 -5.19 10.34 -7.11
C ASP A 35 -4.89 8.84 -7.01
N ILE A 36 -5.80 8.00 -7.50
CA ILE A 36 -5.61 6.53 -7.50
C ILE A 36 -4.32 6.15 -8.22
N GLN A 37 -4.06 6.71 -9.41
CA GLN A 37 -2.85 6.41 -10.17
C GLN A 37 -1.57 6.89 -9.46
N HIS A 38 -1.64 8.03 -8.79
CA HIS A 38 -0.52 8.52 -7.99
C HIS A 38 -0.15 7.54 -6.87
N TYR A 39 -1.14 7.10 -6.08
CA TYR A 39 -0.90 6.15 -4.97
C TYR A 39 -0.53 4.75 -5.46
N ARG A 40 -1.07 4.29 -6.60
CA ARG A 40 -0.61 3.06 -7.25
C ARG A 40 0.87 3.13 -7.64
N THR A 41 1.31 4.25 -8.22
CA THR A 41 2.73 4.44 -8.57
C THR A 41 3.64 4.37 -7.34
N ILE A 42 3.19 4.88 -6.20
CA ILE A 42 3.92 4.75 -4.93
C ILE A 42 3.99 3.28 -4.50
N MET A 43 2.86 2.57 -4.53
CA MET A 43 2.82 1.14 -4.20
C MET A 43 3.72 0.30 -5.12
N ASP A 44 3.68 0.54 -6.43
CA ASP A 44 4.51 -0.19 -7.40
C ASP A 44 6.00 0.01 -7.11
N ARG A 45 6.42 1.24 -6.79
CA ARG A 45 7.82 1.53 -6.39
C ARG A 45 8.21 0.77 -5.12
N LEU A 46 7.32 0.74 -4.12
CA LEU A 46 7.55 -0.04 -2.89
C LEU A 46 7.69 -1.53 -3.21
N CYS A 47 6.84 -2.09 -4.06
CA CYS A 47 6.93 -3.48 -4.48
C CYS A 47 8.24 -3.79 -5.23
N VAL A 48 8.68 -2.90 -6.13
CA VAL A 48 9.94 -3.05 -6.87
C VAL A 48 11.16 -3.02 -5.95
N GLN A 49 11.14 -2.18 -4.92
CA GLN A 49 12.24 -2.06 -3.95
C GLN A 49 12.21 -3.14 -2.86
N SER A 50 11.05 -3.80 -2.70
CA SER A 50 10.87 -4.83 -1.69
C SER A 50 11.59 -6.11 -2.07
N LYS A 51 12.00 -6.85 -1.04
CA LYS A 51 12.49 -8.22 -1.20
C LYS A 51 11.38 -9.11 -1.77
N SER A 52 11.75 -10.12 -2.55
CA SER A 52 10.80 -11.15 -2.94
C SER A 52 10.20 -11.84 -1.70
N PRO A 53 9.05 -12.54 -1.81
CA PRO A 53 8.45 -13.24 -0.67
C PRO A 53 9.42 -14.21 0.03
N ALA A 54 10.19 -14.97 -0.74
CA ALA A 54 11.17 -15.92 -0.20
C ALA A 54 12.32 -15.21 0.54
N GLU A 55 12.86 -14.13 -0.04
CA GLU A 55 13.91 -13.33 0.59
C GLU A 55 13.40 -12.62 1.85
N THR A 56 12.14 -12.18 1.86
CA THR A 56 11.50 -11.57 3.03
C THR A 56 11.38 -12.57 4.17
N ILE A 57 10.93 -13.79 3.89
CA ILE A 57 10.87 -14.88 4.88
C ILE A 57 12.26 -15.18 5.45
N SER A 58 13.27 -15.31 4.58
CA SER A 58 14.64 -15.56 5.02
C SER A 58 15.19 -14.41 5.87
N PHE A 59 14.93 -13.17 5.48
CA PHE A 59 15.34 -11.98 6.22
C PHE A 59 14.73 -11.95 7.62
N LEU A 60 13.41 -12.09 7.74
CA LEU A 60 12.72 -12.08 9.03
C LEU A 60 13.16 -13.24 9.94
N SER A 61 13.38 -14.42 9.36
CA SER A 61 13.87 -15.59 10.10
C SER A 61 15.29 -15.39 10.66
N ASN A 62 16.13 -14.62 9.97
CA ASN A 62 17.47 -14.28 10.46
C ASN A 62 17.40 -13.24 11.58
N VAL A 63 16.61 -12.18 11.42
CA VAL A 63 16.40 -11.17 12.48
C VAL A 63 15.88 -11.81 13.77
N LEU A 64 14.93 -12.75 13.69
CA LEU A 64 14.41 -13.47 14.87
C LEU A 64 15.45 -14.32 15.62
N LYS A 65 16.54 -14.75 14.97
CA LYS A 65 17.62 -15.50 15.62
C LYS A 65 18.63 -14.59 16.31
N GLU A 66 18.64 -13.30 15.95
CA GLU A 66 19.55 -12.28 16.50
C GLU A 66 18.96 -11.53 17.70
N LEU A 67 17.66 -11.76 17.99
CA LEU A 67 16.94 -11.29 19.18
C LEU A 67 17.05 -12.31 20.32
#